data_AF-A0A430S4X2-F1
#
_entry.id   AF-A0A430S4X2-F1
#
_cell.length_a   1.000
_cell.length_b   1.000
_cell.length_c   1.000
_cell.angle_alpha   90.00
_cell.angle_beta   90.00
_cell.angle_gamma   90.00
#
_symmetry.space_group_name_H-M   'P 1'
#
loop_
_entity.id
_entity.type
_entity.pdbx_description
1 polymer ?
#
loop_
_entity_poly.entity_id
_entity_poly.type
_entity_poly.pdbx_seq_one_letter_code
_entity_poly.pdbx_strand_id
1 'polypeptide(L)'
;AWGRSGWGFGELVRGYTPSDPTRYALRGLNLSRQDDGSLLVNALLLFGLEGLDPLELERRRQEAALEAERVVAFLREKDPLLFGTARLAQVAPLLYIRESRHLKALYRLRAEEVLLGKDFPDAVALGAYPLDGQAYFPGETPYLLGTPAPYGVPFRTLVPREVANLLVVSQAAGFDSVAAFSARVVPLQMALGEAAVVAAALLRLAPQAGLERVPMGTFQELAASPNALEALRKRLLERGGRLSSREKGRAETDRPGYREAVSLLRRGLFAGPYYLKGTLGLSEPILLGDFLANLEHYYRAKGPEERLRVVLKARELYREELHKPLRRPLLNQILQALGESPLPGEGGVSRGEAAKLLSRLLP
;
A
#
# COMPACT_ATOMS: atom_id res chain seq x y z
N ALA A 1 21.95 -2.96 2.52
CA ALA A 1 21.78 -3.29 3.95
C ALA A 1 22.07 -2.04 4.78
N TRP A 2 21.41 -1.89 5.92
CA TRP A 2 21.65 -0.81 6.88
C TRP A 2 21.56 -1.38 8.29
N GLY A 3 22.64 -1.23 9.08
CA GLY A 3 22.75 -1.88 10.39
C GLY A 3 22.57 -3.40 10.29
N ARG A 4 21.58 -3.93 11.02
CA ARG A 4 21.26 -5.38 11.07
C ARG A 4 20.25 -5.81 10.00
N SER A 5 19.83 -4.94 9.11
CA SER A 5 18.76 -5.21 8.15
C SER A 5 19.24 -5.10 6.70
N GLY A 6 18.74 -5.95 5.81
CA GLY A 6 19.01 -5.94 4.37
C GLY A 6 17.74 -6.24 3.58
N TRP A 7 17.65 -5.76 2.35
CA TRP A 7 16.47 -5.94 1.50
C TRP A 7 16.86 -6.00 0.03
N GLY A 8 15.99 -6.58 -0.79
CA GLY A 8 16.15 -6.59 -2.25
C GLY A 8 17.10 -7.67 -2.79
N PHE A 9 17.34 -8.76 -2.04
CA PHE A 9 18.16 -9.87 -2.52
C PHE A 9 17.40 -10.76 -3.52
N GLY A 10 17.03 -10.20 -4.68
CA GLY A 10 16.28 -10.88 -5.74
C GLY A 10 17.06 -11.98 -6.46
N GLU A 11 18.36 -11.80 -6.65
CA GLU A 11 19.21 -12.79 -7.32
C GLU A 11 19.32 -14.11 -6.54
N LEU A 12 19.29 -14.03 -5.19
CA LEU A 12 19.35 -15.21 -4.32
C LEU A 12 18.12 -16.12 -4.49
N VAL A 13 16.98 -15.57 -4.88
CA VAL A 13 15.74 -16.32 -5.04
C VAL A 13 15.44 -16.70 -6.49
N ARG A 14 16.29 -16.25 -7.42
CA ARG A 14 16.14 -16.54 -8.86
C ARG A 14 16.28 -18.04 -9.11
N GLY A 15 15.23 -18.63 -9.70
CA GLY A 15 15.14 -20.05 -10.01
C GLY A 15 14.38 -20.88 -8.97
N TYR A 16 13.91 -20.28 -7.87
CA TYR A 16 13.03 -20.98 -6.94
C TYR A 16 11.72 -21.38 -7.63
N THR A 17 11.36 -22.66 -7.52
CA THR A 17 10.07 -23.19 -8.01
C THR A 17 9.19 -23.55 -6.81
N PRO A 18 8.10 -22.79 -6.56
CA PRO A 18 7.21 -23.07 -5.45
C PRO A 18 6.53 -24.44 -5.58
N SER A 19 6.10 -25.03 -4.46
CA SER A 19 5.31 -26.28 -4.52
C SER A 19 4.00 -26.13 -5.29
N ASP A 20 3.44 -24.93 -5.24
CA ASP A 20 2.28 -24.51 -6.03
C ASP A 20 2.46 -23.06 -6.51
N PRO A 21 2.82 -22.85 -7.79
CA PRO A 21 3.01 -21.53 -8.37
C PRO A 21 1.75 -20.65 -8.41
N THR A 22 0.57 -21.22 -8.21
CA THR A 22 -0.70 -20.46 -8.13
C THR A 22 -0.95 -19.87 -6.74
N ARG A 23 -0.28 -20.42 -5.71
CA ARG A 23 -0.48 -20.03 -4.31
C ARG A 23 0.73 -19.35 -3.68
N TYR A 24 1.93 -19.63 -4.17
CA TYR A 24 3.15 -19.15 -3.56
C TYR A 24 4.04 -18.42 -4.55
N ALA A 25 4.71 -17.36 -4.08
CA ALA A 25 5.85 -16.79 -4.77
C ALA A 25 6.93 -16.39 -3.77
N LEU A 26 8.18 -16.47 -4.20
CA LEU A 26 9.31 -16.02 -3.41
C LEU A 26 9.83 -14.71 -4.01
N ARG A 27 9.68 -13.61 -3.27
CA ARG A 27 10.27 -12.33 -3.65
C ARG A 27 11.70 -12.22 -3.12
N GLY A 28 12.44 -11.21 -3.58
CA GLY A 28 13.78 -10.93 -3.05
C GLY A 28 13.80 -10.82 -1.53
N LEU A 29 14.80 -11.42 -0.89
CA LEU A 29 14.81 -11.54 0.56
C LEU A 29 14.89 -10.18 1.23
N ASN A 30 14.05 -9.97 2.24
CA ASN A 30 14.20 -8.91 3.23
C ASN A 30 14.58 -9.57 4.54
N LEU A 31 15.75 -9.21 5.06
CA LEU A 31 16.44 -9.89 6.15
C LEU A 31 16.66 -8.94 7.33
N SER A 32 16.52 -9.44 8.55
CA SER A 32 16.95 -8.72 9.75
C SER A 32 17.60 -9.67 10.75
N ARG A 33 18.86 -9.41 11.09
CA ARG A 33 19.64 -10.21 12.05
C ARG A 33 19.28 -9.85 13.48
N GLN A 34 18.95 -10.87 14.26
CA GLN A 34 18.63 -10.78 15.68
C GLN A 34 19.91 -10.91 16.53
N ASP A 35 19.81 -10.58 17.82
CA ASP A 35 20.94 -10.66 18.76
C ASP A 35 21.44 -12.10 18.99
N ASP A 36 20.52 -13.07 18.96
CA ASP A 36 20.82 -14.51 19.08
C ASP A 36 21.41 -15.11 17.80
N GLY A 37 21.66 -14.29 16.77
CA GLY A 37 22.21 -14.71 15.49
C GLY A 37 21.16 -15.26 14.51
N SER A 38 19.89 -15.39 14.90
CA SER A 38 18.81 -15.76 13.99
C SER A 38 18.53 -14.67 12.95
N LEU A 39 17.91 -15.06 11.83
CA LEU A 39 17.53 -14.16 10.74
C LEU A 39 16.00 -14.15 10.58
N LEU A 40 15.39 -12.98 10.69
CA LEU A 40 14.01 -12.79 10.24
C LEU A 40 14.02 -12.63 8.73
N VAL A 41 13.20 -13.42 8.03
CA VAL A 41 13.09 -13.41 6.58
C VAL A 41 11.68 -13.06 6.16
N ASN A 42 11.52 -12.01 5.37
CA ASN A 42 10.25 -11.60 4.79
C ASN A 42 10.32 -11.70 3.25
N ALA A 43 9.97 -12.88 2.73
CA ALA A 43 10.14 -13.19 1.31
C ALA A 43 9.02 -14.09 0.71
N LEU A 44 8.44 -14.98 1.51
CA LEU A 44 7.40 -15.89 1.02
C LEU A 44 6.06 -15.15 0.95
N LEU A 45 5.48 -15.09 -0.24
CA LEU A 45 4.16 -14.52 -0.52
C LEU A 45 3.15 -15.65 -0.69
N LEU A 46 1.95 -15.45 -0.13
CA LEU A 46 0.82 -16.36 -0.22
C LEU A 46 -0.32 -15.65 -0.96
N PHE A 47 -0.96 -16.33 -1.88
CA PHE A 47 -2.06 -15.84 -2.71
C PHE A 47 -3.32 -16.70 -2.54
N GLY A 48 -4.47 -16.15 -2.93
CA GLY A 48 -5.75 -16.88 -2.89
C GLY A 48 -6.25 -17.20 -1.49
N LEU A 49 -6.00 -16.31 -0.52
CA LEU A 49 -6.45 -16.47 0.87
C LEU A 49 -7.69 -15.62 1.14
N GLU A 50 -8.69 -16.23 1.78
CA GLU A 50 -9.79 -15.49 2.40
C GLU A 50 -9.41 -15.11 3.85
N GLY A 51 -9.43 -13.81 4.14
CA GLY A 51 -8.93 -13.27 5.41
C GLY A 51 -9.89 -13.34 6.60
N LEU A 52 -11.02 -14.05 6.48
CA LEU A 52 -12.12 -14.00 7.47
C LEU A 52 -12.37 -15.30 8.22
N ASP A 53 -11.82 -16.44 7.76
CA ASP A 53 -11.92 -17.73 8.45
C ASP A 53 -10.63 -18.04 9.23
N PRO A 54 -10.63 -17.98 10.57
CA PRO A 54 -9.46 -18.30 11.38
C PRO A 54 -8.94 -19.73 11.19
N LEU A 55 -9.82 -20.70 10.94
CA LEU A 55 -9.43 -22.10 10.75
C LEU A 55 -8.73 -22.29 9.42
N GLU A 56 -9.25 -21.66 8.35
CA GLU A 56 -8.53 -21.63 7.07
C GLU A 56 -7.18 -20.93 7.22
N LEU A 57 -7.12 -19.77 7.86
CA LEU A 57 -5.87 -19.02 8.04
C LEU A 57 -4.80 -19.85 8.77
N GLU A 58 -5.19 -20.59 9.82
CA GLU A 58 -4.26 -21.48 10.53
C GLU A 58 -3.81 -22.65 9.66
N ARG A 59 -4.73 -23.31 8.95
CA ARG A 59 -4.37 -24.38 7.99
C ARG A 59 -3.37 -23.87 6.94
N ARG A 60 -3.64 -22.70 6.37
CA ARG A 60 -2.79 -22.06 5.34
C ARG A 60 -1.44 -21.65 5.89
N ARG A 61 -1.38 -21.23 7.17
CA ARG A 61 -0.11 -20.95 7.87
C ARG A 61 0.74 -22.21 8.02
N GLN A 62 0.12 -23.35 8.36
CA GLN A 62 0.82 -24.64 8.46
C GLN A 62 1.33 -25.13 7.09
N GLU A 63 0.50 -25.02 6.04
CA GLU A 63 0.92 -25.34 4.67
C GLU A 63 2.09 -24.46 4.21
N ALA A 64 2.04 -23.16 4.50
CA ALA A 64 3.13 -22.24 4.19
C ALA A 64 4.40 -22.49 5.00
N ALA A 65 4.30 -23.16 6.16
CA ALA A 65 5.48 -23.57 6.91
C ALA A 65 6.27 -24.66 6.18
N LEU A 66 5.57 -25.62 5.56
CA LEU A 66 6.20 -26.62 4.68
C LEU A 66 6.84 -25.95 3.45
N GLU A 67 6.18 -24.94 2.89
CA GLU A 67 6.77 -24.15 1.81
C GLU A 67 8.01 -23.38 2.27
N ALA A 68 8.02 -22.85 3.49
CA ALA A 68 9.19 -22.18 4.06
C ALA A 68 10.39 -23.14 4.24
N GLU A 69 10.16 -24.41 4.59
CA GLU A 69 11.21 -25.44 4.61
C GLU A 69 11.82 -25.66 3.23
N ARG A 70 10.98 -25.71 2.18
CA ARG A 70 11.46 -25.79 0.78
C ARG A 70 12.29 -24.57 0.39
N VAL A 71 11.89 -23.37 0.82
CA VAL A 71 12.69 -22.15 0.61
C VAL A 71 14.05 -22.26 1.29
N VAL A 72 14.13 -22.74 2.53
CA VAL A 72 15.40 -22.94 3.23
C VAL A 72 16.27 -23.98 2.51
N ALA A 73 15.70 -25.12 2.10
CA ALA A 73 16.42 -26.14 1.33
C ALA A 73 16.98 -25.57 0.01
N PHE A 74 16.18 -24.80 -0.72
CA PHE A 74 16.62 -24.12 -1.93
C PHE A 74 17.76 -23.13 -1.66
N LEU A 75 17.66 -22.30 -0.63
CA LEU A 75 18.73 -21.34 -0.30
C LEU A 75 20.05 -22.04 0.05
N ARG A 76 19.98 -23.18 0.75
CA ARG A 76 21.15 -24.01 1.06
C ARG A 76 21.84 -24.56 -0.18
N GLU A 77 21.08 -24.96 -1.19
CA GLU A 77 21.60 -25.45 -2.47
C GLU A 77 22.13 -24.30 -3.33
N LYS A 78 21.38 -23.19 -3.38
CA LYS A 78 21.67 -22.03 -4.21
C LYS A 78 22.94 -21.31 -3.80
N ASP A 79 23.18 -21.17 -2.50
CA ASP A 79 24.39 -20.57 -1.94
C ASP A 79 24.81 -21.31 -0.65
N PRO A 80 25.52 -22.44 -0.78
CA PRO A 80 25.96 -23.23 0.37
C PRO A 80 26.95 -22.50 1.28
N LEU A 81 27.68 -21.52 0.76
CA LEU A 81 28.62 -20.72 1.56
C LEU A 81 27.88 -19.83 2.54
N LEU A 82 26.78 -19.22 2.11
CA LEU A 82 25.98 -18.34 2.95
C LEU A 82 24.95 -19.10 3.81
N PHE A 83 24.30 -20.11 3.23
CA PHE A 83 23.15 -20.77 3.85
C PHE A 83 23.38 -22.24 4.19
N GLY A 84 24.53 -22.87 3.92
CA GLY A 84 24.70 -24.33 4.02
C GLY A 84 24.28 -24.96 5.35
N THR A 85 24.48 -24.24 6.46
CA THR A 85 24.09 -24.64 7.83
C THR A 85 22.77 -24.01 8.32
N ALA A 86 22.09 -23.25 7.47
CA ALA A 86 20.81 -22.62 7.81
C ALA A 86 19.74 -23.69 8.05
N ARG A 87 18.91 -23.43 9.06
CA ARG A 87 17.75 -24.25 9.41
C ARG A 87 16.57 -23.34 9.69
N LEU A 88 15.36 -23.78 9.34
CA LEU A 88 14.15 -23.07 9.71
C LEU A 88 14.01 -23.14 11.24
N ALA A 89 14.11 -21.99 11.90
CA ALA A 89 13.92 -21.91 13.35
C ALA A 89 12.44 -21.88 13.73
N GLN A 90 11.67 -21.03 13.04
CA GLN A 90 10.23 -20.85 13.22
C GLN A 90 9.64 -20.10 12.03
N VAL A 91 8.31 -20.16 11.92
CA VAL A 91 7.53 -19.28 11.04
C VAL A 91 6.76 -18.27 11.88
N ALA A 92 6.24 -17.21 11.25
CA ALA A 92 5.42 -16.23 11.94
C ALA A 92 4.20 -16.91 12.63
N PRO A 93 3.83 -16.49 13.85
CA PRO A 93 2.72 -17.09 14.59
C PRO A 93 1.36 -16.81 13.93
N LEU A 94 1.28 -15.76 13.10
CA LEU A 94 0.10 -15.38 12.35
C LEU A 94 0.49 -14.98 10.92
N LEU A 95 -0.41 -15.19 9.97
CA LEU A 95 -0.25 -14.67 8.61
C LEU A 95 -0.38 -13.15 8.61
N TYR A 96 0.57 -12.48 7.96
CA TYR A 96 0.50 -11.03 7.75
C TYR A 96 -0.40 -10.72 6.56
N ILE A 97 -1.71 -10.64 6.81
CA ILE A 97 -2.70 -10.19 5.84
C ILE A 97 -2.51 -8.70 5.61
N ARG A 98 -2.25 -8.26 4.37
CA ARG A 98 -2.01 -6.83 4.08
C ARG A 98 -3.31 -6.03 3.99
N GLU A 99 -4.38 -6.65 3.54
CA GLU A 99 -5.68 -6.01 3.34
C GLU A 99 -6.79 -7.05 3.39
N SER A 100 -7.96 -6.66 3.90
CA SER A 100 -9.18 -7.49 3.83
C SER A 100 -10.42 -6.60 3.76
N ARG A 101 -10.78 -5.97 4.89
CA ARG A 101 -11.95 -5.09 5.03
C ARG A 101 -11.52 -3.72 5.53
N HIS A 102 -12.32 -2.71 5.18
CA HIS A 102 -12.17 -1.34 5.66
C HIS A 102 -13.42 -0.91 6.39
N LEU A 103 -13.24 -0.25 7.53
CA LEU A 103 -14.31 0.26 8.37
C LEU A 103 -15.12 1.31 7.61
N LYS A 104 -16.45 1.22 7.69
CA LYS A 104 -17.35 2.34 7.39
C LYS A 104 -17.24 3.37 8.52
N ALA A 105 -16.18 4.16 8.48
CA ALA A 105 -15.87 5.16 9.50
C ALA A 105 -16.56 6.50 9.19
N LEU A 106 -16.56 7.43 10.15
CA LEU A 106 -17.01 8.80 9.94
C LEU A 106 -16.27 9.48 8.78
N TYR A 107 -15.03 9.06 8.52
CA TYR A 107 -14.26 9.49 7.36
C TYR A 107 -13.48 8.35 6.71
N ARG A 108 -13.39 8.40 5.38
CA ARG A 108 -12.54 7.50 4.61
C ARG A 108 -11.38 8.27 4.01
N LEU A 109 -10.16 7.97 4.46
CA LEU A 109 -8.92 8.56 3.93
C LEU A 109 -8.70 8.09 2.50
N ARG A 110 -8.50 9.04 1.58
CA ARG A 110 -8.42 8.74 0.15
C ARG A 110 -6.99 8.74 -0.37
N ALA A 111 -6.77 8.01 -1.46
CA ALA A 111 -5.46 7.82 -2.07
C ALA A 111 -4.76 9.14 -2.45
N GLU A 112 -5.51 10.08 -3.04
CA GLU A 112 -4.94 11.37 -3.44
C GLU A 112 -4.62 12.26 -2.24
N GLU A 113 -5.34 12.10 -1.12
CA GLU A 113 -5.08 12.85 0.11
C GLU A 113 -3.80 12.35 0.79
N VAL A 114 -3.55 11.04 0.69
CA VAL A 114 -2.28 10.43 1.08
C VAL A 114 -1.16 10.92 0.16
N LEU A 115 -1.29 10.76 -1.16
CA LEU A 115 -0.25 11.13 -2.11
C LEU A 115 0.13 12.61 -1.99
N LEU A 116 -0.85 13.51 -1.95
CA LEU A 116 -0.62 14.96 -1.94
C LEU A 116 -0.29 15.53 -0.55
N GLY A 117 -0.23 14.71 0.51
CA GLY A 117 0.15 15.19 1.84
C GLY A 117 -0.91 16.08 2.50
N LYS A 118 -2.17 15.65 2.49
CA LYS A 118 -3.27 16.45 3.04
C LYS A 118 -3.17 16.59 4.57
N ASP A 119 -3.32 17.82 5.04
CA ASP A 119 -3.54 18.11 6.47
C ASP A 119 -5.00 17.97 6.85
N PHE A 120 -5.22 17.65 8.12
CA PHE A 120 -6.55 17.64 8.72
C PHE A 120 -6.54 18.37 10.06
N PRO A 121 -7.56 19.19 10.35
CA PRO A 121 -7.66 19.90 11.64
C PRO A 121 -7.79 18.94 12.82
N ASP A 122 -8.24 17.72 12.55
CA ASP A 122 -8.42 16.62 13.50
C ASP A 122 -7.38 15.49 13.29
N ALA A 123 -6.23 15.80 12.68
CA ALA A 123 -5.14 14.83 12.52
C ALA A 123 -4.59 14.38 13.88
N VAL A 124 -4.50 13.06 14.07
CA VAL A 124 -3.98 12.41 15.29
C VAL A 124 -2.72 11.57 15.05
N ALA A 125 -2.31 11.44 13.79
CA ALA A 125 -1.02 10.88 13.41
C ALA A 125 -0.56 11.46 12.07
N LEU A 126 0.73 11.28 11.76
CA LEU A 126 1.36 11.70 10.51
C LEU A 126 1.98 10.50 9.80
N GLY A 127 1.55 10.25 8.55
CA GLY A 127 2.09 9.21 7.69
C GLY A 127 2.97 9.79 6.58
N ALA A 128 3.89 8.98 6.05
CA ALA A 128 4.74 9.35 4.90
C ALA A 128 5.28 8.13 4.13
N TYR A 129 4.75 6.93 4.39
CA TYR A 129 5.21 5.71 3.70
C TYR A 129 4.78 5.73 2.23
N PRO A 130 5.60 5.29 1.27
CA PRO A 130 5.19 5.19 -0.13
C PRO A 130 3.84 4.47 -0.32
N LEU A 131 3.10 4.80 -1.37
CA LEU A 131 1.92 4.02 -1.79
C LEU A 131 2.42 2.72 -2.46
N ASP A 132 2.89 1.78 -1.64
CA ASP A 132 3.44 0.47 -2.01
C ASP A 132 2.43 -0.64 -1.67
N GLY A 133 1.66 -1.02 -2.68
CA GLY A 133 0.86 -2.23 -2.71
C GLY A 133 1.63 -3.38 -3.35
N GLN A 134 1.36 -4.62 -2.89
CA GLN A 134 1.95 -5.81 -3.51
C GLN A 134 0.99 -6.40 -4.52
N ALA A 135 1.54 -7.32 -5.32
CA ALA A 135 0.77 -8.20 -6.18
C ALA A 135 -0.37 -8.90 -5.41
N TYR A 136 -1.54 -8.95 -6.03
CA TYR A 136 -2.68 -9.79 -5.61
C TYR A 136 -2.67 -11.15 -6.31
N PHE A 137 -2.00 -11.25 -7.45
CA PHE A 137 -1.83 -12.50 -8.20
C PHE A 137 -0.35 -12.89 -8.33
N PRO A 138 -0.02 -14.20 -8.36
CA PRO A 138 1.33 -14.64 -8.68
C PRO A 138 1.82 -14.05 -10.02
N GLY A 139 3.04 -13.50 -10.00
CA GLY A 139 3.67 -12.89 -11.18
C GLY A 139 3.11 -11.53 -11.58
N GLU A 140 2.18 -10.95 -10.82
CA GLU A 140 1.72 -9.58 -11.04
C GLU A 140 2.80 -8.56 -10.65
N THR A 141 2.90 -7.48 -11.41
CA THR A 141 3.71 -6.32 -11.03
C THR A 141 3.20 -5.72 -9.71
N PRO A 142 4.04 -5.30 -8.75
CA PRO A 142 3.57 -4.60 -7.55
C PRO A 142 2.90 -3.25 -7.87
N TYR A 143 1.95 -2.83 -7.03
CA TYR A 143 1.26 -1.54 -7.15
C TYR A 143 2.13 -0.42 -6.55
N LEU A 144 2.91 0.25 -7.39
CA LEU A 144 3.75 1.37 -6.98
C LEU A 144 3.12 2.69 -7.46
N LEU A 145 2.51 3.44 -6.54
CA LEU A 145 1.65 4.58 -6.88
C LEU A 145 2.22 5.93 -6.41
N GLY A 146 3.54 6.00 -6.25
CA GLY A 146 4.28 7.20 -5.88
C GLY A 146 4.63 7.33 -4.40
N THR A 147 5.46 8.33 -4.10
CA THR A 147 5.86 8.68 -2.73
C THR A 147 4.99 9.83 -2.23
N PRO A 148 4.29 9.71 -1.10
CA PRO A 148 3.48 10.80 -0.61
C PRO A 148 4.34 11.92 -0.02
N ALA A 149 3.82 13.15 -0.08
CA ALA A 149 4.21 14.14 0.92
C ALA A 149 3.62 13.71 2.28
N PRO A 150 4.22 14.09 3.43
CA PRO A 150 3.66 13.71 4.72
C PRO A 150 2.20 14.13 4.86
N TYR A 151 1.33 13.21 5.27
CA TYR A 151 -0.12 13.39 5.34
C TYR A 151 -0.64 13.15 6.76
N GLY A 152 -1.65 13.92 7.16
CA GLY A 152 -2.34 13.70 8.43
C GLY A 152 -3.33 12.54 8.33
N VAL A 153 -3.49 11.79 9.41
CA VAL A 153 -4.59 10.81 9.56
C VAL A 153 -5.62 11.37 10.54
N PRO A 154 -6.84 11.72 10.08
CA PRO A 154 -7.83 12.36 10.92
C PRO A 154 -8.48 11.36 11.88
N PHE A 155 -8.78 11.78 13.12
CA PHE A 155 -9.34 10.94 14.18
C PHE A 155 -10.59 10.17 13.74
N ARG A 156 -11.46 10.83 12.99
CA ARG A 156 -12.69 10.28 12.38
C ARG A 156 -12.48 9.07 11.45
N THR A 157 -11.25 8.72 11.06
CA THR A 157 -10.95 7.45 10.38
C THR A 157 -11.01 6.24 11.32
N LEU A 158 -10.84 6.45 12.62
CA LEU A 158 -10.86 5.41 13.65
C LEU A 158 -12.27 5.15 14.19
N VAL A 159 -13.23 6.05 13.92
CA VAL A 159 -14.56 6.08 14.54
C VAL A 159 -15.60 5.44 13.61
N PRO A 160 -16.23 4.32 14.00
CA PRO A 160 -17.32 3.71 13.24
C PRO A 160 -18.53 4.64 13.11
N ARG A 161 -19.26 4.57 11.98
CA ARG A 161 -20.51 5.34 11.82
C ARG A 161 -21.64 4.86 12.73
N GLU A 162 -21.76 3.55 12.89
CA GLU A 162 -22.96 2.91 13.46
C GLU A 162 -22.73 2.36 14.87
N VAL A 163 -21.48 2.18 15.29
CA VAL A 163 -21.14 1.55 16.58
C VAL A 163 -20.49 2.58 17.50
N ALA A 164 -21.16 2.88 18.61
CA ALA A 164 -20.62 3.72 19.68
C ALA A 164 -19.59 2.96 20.54
N ASN A 165 -18.75 3.69 21.28
CA ASN A 165 -17.78 3.14 22.23
C ASN A 165 -16.74 2.16 21.65
N LEU A 166 -16.54 2.19 20.33
CA LEU A 166 -15.53 1.40 19.63
C LEU A 166 -14.63 2.34 18.82
N LEU A 167 -13.31 2.11 18.89
CA LEU A 167 -12.35 2.64 17.94
C LEU A 167 -11.69 1.47 17.22
N VAL A 168 -11.47 1.61 15.93
CA VAL A 168 -10.74 0.62 15.13
C VAL A 168 -9.38 1.19 14.78
N VAL A 169 -8.35 0.63 15.39
CA VAL A 169 -6.94 0.93 15.09
C VAL A 169 -6.31 -0.31 14.47
N SER A 170 -6.42 -0.39 13.15
CA SER A 170 -5.72 -1.41 12.38
C SER A 170 -5.71 -0.99 10.91
N GLN A 171 -5.11 -1.82 10.07
CA GLN A 171 -5.28 -1.75 8.62
C GLN A 171 -6.75 -1.73 8.14
N ALA A 172 -7.69 -2.15 9.00
CA ALA A 172 -9.13 -2.12 8.72
C ALA A 172 -9.82 -0.82 9.15
N ALA A 173 -9.09 0.21 9.59
CA ALA A 173 -9.68 1.54 9.86
C ALA A 173 -10.25 2.17 8.58
N GLY A 174 -10.77 3.40 8.69
CA GLY A 174 -11.44 4.13 7.61
C GLY A 174 -10.50 4.58 6.49
N PHE A 175 -9.96 3.65 5.71
CA PHE A 175 -9.08 3.91 4.58
C PHE A 175 -9.70 3.41 3.27
N ASP A 176 -9.43 4.10 2.16
CA ASP A 176 -9.55 3.49 0.84
C ASP A 176 -8.47 2.41 0.67
N SER A 177 -8.72 1.40 -0.16
CA SER A 177 -7.77 0.29 -0.41
C SER A 177 -6.38 0.81 -0.78
N VAL A 178 -6.32 1.75 -1.73
CA VAL A 178 -5.07 2.37 -2.14
C VAL A 178 -4.45 3.21 -1.03
N ALA A 179 -5.23 3.97 -0.26
CA ALA A 179 -4.70 4.74 0.87
C ALA A 179 -4.04 3.83 1.91
N ALA A 180 -4.60 2.62 2.11
CA ALA A 180 -4.07 1.62 3.02
C ALA A 180 -2.69 1.11 2.60
N PHE A 181 -2.27 1.20 1.33
CA PHE A 181 -0.90 0.87 0.92
C PHE A 181 0.15 1.66 1.70
N SER A 182 -0.17 2.91 2.04
CA SER A 182 0.63 3.73 2.93
C SER A 182 0.18 3.63 4.39
N ALA A 183 -1.13 3.76 4.64
CA ALA A 183 -1.65 4.00 5.99
C ALA A 183 -1.52 2.80 6.93
N ARG A 184 -1.44 1.57 6.39
CA ARG A 184 -1.43 0.33 7.19
C ARG A 184 -0.10 -0.01 7.86
N VAL A 185 0.97 0.73 7.56
CA VAL A 185 2.31 0.35 8.06
C VAL A 185 2.42 0.47 9.58
N VAL A 186 3.18 -0.45 10.18
CA VAL A 186 3.27 -0.62 11.64
C VAL A 186 3.54 0.69 12.39
N PRO A 187 4.51 1.56 11.99
CA PRO A 187 4.78 2.79 12.74
C PRO A 187 3.57 3.74 12.81
N LEU A 188 2.81 3.85 11.74
CA LEU A 188 1.62 4.68 11.71
C LEU A 188 0.49 4.06 12.54
N GLN A 189 0.32 2.74 12.48
CA GLN A 189 -0.66 2.02 13.30
C GLN A 189 -0.36 2.15 14.80
N MET A 190 0.91 2.16 15.21
CA MET A 190 1.31 2.44 16.59
C MET A 190 0.89 3.85 17.04
N ALA A 191 1.12 4.87 16.20
CA ALA A 191 0.70 6.24 16.49
C ALA A 191 -0.83 6.37 16.59
N LEU A 192 -1.57 5.69 15.72
CA LEU A 192 -3.03 5.64 15.79
C LEU A 192 -3.54 4.88 17.04
N GLY A 193 -2.79 3.88 17.50
CA GLY A 193 -3.08 3.15 18.74
C GLY A 193 -2.95 4.06 19.96
N GLU A 194 -1.88 4.84 20.02
CA GLU A 194 -1.70 5.86 21.05
C GLU A 194 -2.83 6.91 21.00
N ALA A 195 -3.17 7.41 19.81
CA ALA A 195 -4.29 8.32 19.63
C ALA A 195 -5.62 7.78 20.16
N ALA A 196 -5.93 6.51 19.87
CA ALA A 196 -7.15 5.88 20.35
C ALA A 196 -7.18 5.75 21.87
N VAL A 197 -6.06 5.36 22.50
CA VAL A 197 -5.97 5.25 23.96
C VAL A 197 -6.10 6.62 24.63
N VAL A 198 -5.45 7.66 24.09
CA VAL A 198 -5.58 9.03 24.61
C VAL A 198 -7.02 9.54 24.46
N ALA A 199 -7.68 9.28 23.33
CA ALA A 199 -9.08 9.64 23.13
C ALA A 199 -10.01 8.92 24.13
N ALA A 200 -9.78 7.62 24.36
CA ALA A 200 -10.53 6.86 25.35
C ALA A 200 -10.31 7.39 26.77
N ALA A 201 -9.07 7.75 27.12
CA ALA A 201 -8.74 8.38 28.40
C ALA A 201 -9.45 9.73 28.54
N LEU A 202 -9.45 10.59 27.52
CA LEU A 202 -10.13 11.89 27.57
C LEU A 202 -11.65 11.75 27.71
N LEU A 203 -12.28 10.78 27.03
CA LEU A 203 -13.71 10.50 27.20
C LEU A 203 -14.05 10.00 28.61
N ARG A 204 -13.17 9.19 29.23
CA ARG A 204 -13.42 8.55 30.54
C ARG A 204 -12.94 9.36 31.74
N LEU A 205 -11.97 10.25 31.54
CA LEU A 205 -11.36 11.10 32.57
C LEU A 205 -11.82 12.57 32.49
N ALA A 206 -12.73 12.93 31.57
CA ALA A 206 -13.42 14.21 31.64
C ALA A 206 -14.02 14.38 33.05
N PRO A 207 -13.87 15.56 33.70
CA PRO A 207 -14.06 15.69 35.14
C PRO A 207 -15.44 15.21 35.59
N GLN A 208 -15.48 14.48 36.71
CA GLN A 208 -16.72 14.25 37.44
C GLN A 208 -17.30 15.61 37.88
N ALA A 209 -18.56 15.88 37.54
CA ALA A 209 -19.34 16.94 38.19
C ALA A 209 -20.10 16.30 39.36
N GLY A 210 -19.46 16.19 40.53
CA GLY A 210 -20.05 15.53 41.70
C GLY A 210 -20.06 13.99 41.61
N LEU A 211 -21.15 13.33 42.00
CA LEU A 211 -21.31 11.87 42.00
C LEU A 211 -21.78 11.29 40.65
N GLU A 212 -22.12 12.14 39.69
CA GLU A 212 -22.60 11.70 38.38
C GLU A 212 -21.45 11.67 37.38
N ARG A 213 -21.27 10.51 36.71
CA ARG A 213 -20.45 10.43 35.51
C ARG A 213 -21.15 11.25 34.44
N VAL A 214 -20.61 12.42 34.10
CA VAL A 214 -20.97 13.10 32.85
C VAL A 214 -20.16 12.41 31.76
N PRO A 215 -20.72 11.49 30.96
CA PRO A 215 -19.98 10.94 29.84
C PRO A 215 -19.85 12.07 28.83
N MET A 216 -18.66 12.29 28.27
CA MET A 216 -18.67 12.70 26.87
C MET A 216 -19.30 11.54 26.10
N GLY A 217 -20.43 11.79 25.44
CA GLY A 217 -21.45 10.78 25.13
C GLY A 217 -20.94 9.66 24.23
N THR A 218 -20.05 9.93 23.27
CA THR A 218 -19.45 8.92 22.38
C THR A 218 -18.15 9.39 21.71
N PHE A 219 -17.40 8.48 21.05
CA PHE A 219 -16.28 8.87 20.17
C PHE A 219 -16.74 9.69 18.95
N GLN A 220 -17.98 9.52 18.52
CA GLN A 220 -18.61 10.30 17.46
C GLN A 220 -18.76 11.76 17.91
N GLU A 221 -19.21 11.99 19.14
CA GLU A 221 -19.28 13.34 19.73
C GLU A 221 -17.89 13.96 19.93
N LEU A 222 -16.89 13.16 20.36
CA LEU A 222 -15.50 13.64 20.42
C LEU A 222 -15.04 14.10 19.04
N ALA A 223 -15.29 13.30 18.00
CA ALA A 223 -14.93 13.64 16.62
C ALA A 223 -15.69 14.86 16.06
N ALA A 224 -16.85 15.19 16.62
CA ALA A 224 -17.63 16.36 16.27
C ALA A 224 -17.26 17.62 17.08
N SER A 225 -16.51 17.48 18.18
CA SER A 225 -16.17 18.57 19.10
C SER A 225 -14.77 19.14 18.83
N PRO A 226 -14.64 20.38 18.32
CA PRO A 226 -13.35 21.01 18.09
C PRO A 226 -12.48 21.09 19.35
N ASN A 227 -13.09 21.42 20.50
CA ASN A 227 -12.38 21.52 21.78
C ASN A 227 -11.84 20.16 22.25
N ALA A 228 -12.63 19.09 22.08
CA ALA A 228 -12.19 17.74 22.46
C ALA A 228 -11.07 17.24 21.55
N LEU A 229 -11.17 17.51 20.25
CA LEU A 229 -10.12 17.21 19.28
C LEU A 229 -8.84 18.00 19.56
N GLU A 230 -8.95 19.27 19.94
CA GLU A 230 -7.80 20.08 20.34
C GLU A 230 -7.14 19.52 21.60
N ALA A 231 -7.92 19.13 22.62
CA ALA A 231 -7.40 18.49 23.83
C ALA A 231 -6.67 17.16 23.52
N LEU A 232 -7.25 16.33 22.65
CA LEU A 232 -6.62 15.10 22.16
C LEU A 232 -5.29 15.39 21.46
N ARG A 233 -5.30 16.32 20.50
CA ARG A 233 -4.10 16.67 19.74
C ARG A 233 -3.01 17.25 20.64
N LYS A 234 -3.37 18.13 21.59
CA LYS A 234 -2.44 18.67 22.58
C LYS A 234 -1.78 17.55 23.40
N ARG A 235 -2.57 16.59 23.89
CA ARG A 235 -2.04 15.48 24.67
C ARG A 235 -1.12 14.56 23.86
N LEU A 236 -1.38 14.36 22.57
CA LEU A 236 -0.48 13.62 21.68
C LEU A 236 0.83 14.36 21.43
N LEU A 237 0.78 15.69 21.23
CA LEU A 237 1.97 16.52 21.06
C LEU A 237 2.85 16.55 22.32
N GLU A 238 2.26 16.67 23.50
CA GLU A 238 2.98 16.59 24.80
C GLU A 238 3.76 15.28 24.97
N ARG A 239 3.29 14.20 24.31
CA ARG A 239 3.89 12.86 24.35
C ARG A 239 4.92 12.64 23.23
N GLY A 240 5.24 13.68 22.46
CA GLY A 240 6.21 13.63 21.36
C GLY A 240 5.61 13.21 20.00
N GLY A 241 4.28 13.08 19.91
CA GLY A 241 3.60 12.79 18.66
C GLY A 241 3.81 13.89 17.61
N ARG A 242 3.83 13.49 16.33
CA ARG A 242 3.85 14.43 15.19
C ARG A 242 2.53 14.35 14.45
N LEU A 243 1.87 15.48 14.29
CA LEU A 243 0.51 15.57 13.72
C LEU A 243 0.43 16.33 12.40
N SER A 244 1.50 17.03 12.02
CA SER A 244 1.59 17.81 10.78
C SER A 244 3.03 17.90 10.30
N SER A 245 3.20 18.31 9.05
CA SER A 245 4.51 18.59 8.44
C SER A 245 4.50 19.92 7.72
N ARG A 246 5.66 20.59 7.66
CA ARG A 246 5.86 21.76 6.78
C ARG A 246 6.00 21.36 5.31
N GLU A 247 6.44 20.13 5.06
CA GLU A 247 6.52 19.59 3.71
C GLU A 247 5.10 19.34 3.17
N LYS A 248 4.83 19.84 1.96
CA LYS A 248 3.53 19.72 1.29
C LYS A 248 3.68 19.14 -0.10
N GLY A 249 2.65 18.42 -0.53
CA GLY A 249 2.52 18.01 -1.92
C GLY A 249 2.09 19.18 -2.81
N ARG A 250 2.17 18.95 -4.11
CA ARG A 250 1.77 19.89 -5.16
C ARG A 250 0.63 19.28 -5.95
N ALA A 251 -0.58 19.80 -5.74
CA ALA A 251 -1.70 19.47 -6.61
C ALA A 251 -1.52 20.16 -7.96
N GLU A 252 -1.79 19.43 -9.03
CA GLU A 252 -1.65 19.89 -10.42
C GLU A 252 -3.04 20.10 -11.05
N THR A 253 -3.94 20.77 -10.32
CA THR A 253 -5.38 20.89 -10.67
C THR A 253 -5.64 21.59 -12.00
N ASP A 254 -4.70 22.43 -12.43
CA ASP A 254 -4.68 23.16 -13.70
C ASP A 254 -4.13 22.33 -14.87
N ARG A 255 -3.46 21.20 -14.59
CA ARG A 255 -2.82 20.39 -15.62
C ARG A 255 -3.83 19.48 -16.32
N PRO A 256 -3.74 19.32 -17.66
CA PRO A 256 -4.54 18.35 -18.39
C PRO A 256 -4.37 16.94 -17.82
N GLY A 257 -5.48 16.23 -17.60
CA GLY A 257 -5.47 14.85 -17.11
C GLY A 257 -5.50 14.71 -15.59
N TYR A 258 -5.55 15.81 -14.82
CA TYR A 258 -5.56 15.74 -13.36
C TYR A 258 -6.74 14.96 -12.78
N ARG A 259 -7.96 15.21 -13.29
CA ARG A 259 -9.17 14.54 -12.76
C ARG A 259 -9.14 13.04 -13.05
N GLU A 260 -8.69 12.69 -14.25
CA GLU A 260 -8.51 11.32 -14.72
C GLU A 260 -7.44 10.61 -13.89
N ALA A 261 -6.30 11.25 -13.66
CA ALA A 261 -5.21 10.73 -12.84
C ALA A 261 -5.65 10.48 -11.38
N VAL A 262 -6.37 11.42 -10.76
CA VAL A 262 -6.93 11.22 -9.40
C VAL A 262 -7.91 10.06 -9.38
N SER A 263 -8.79 9.97 -10.38
CA SER A 263 -9.76 8.87 -10.50
C SER A 263 -9.09 7.52 -10.67
N LEU A 264 -8.05 7.43 -11.49
CA LEU A 264 -7.25 6.23 -11.68
C LEU A 264 -6.45 5.87 -10.43
N LEU A 265 -5.82 6.86 -9.77
CA LEU A 265 -5.08 6.67 -8.52
C LEU A 265 -5.95 6.05 -7.43
N ARG A 266 -7.17 6.55 -7.23
CA ARG A 266 -8.13 5.98 -6.26
C ARG A 266 -8.46 4.51 -6.52
N ARG A 267 -8.30 4.05 -7.76
CA ARG A 267 -8.53 2.66 -8.21
C ARG A 267 -7.25 1.83 -8.26
N GLY A 268 -6.09 2.41 -7.95
CA GLY A 268 -4.79 1.74 -8.02
C GLY A 268 -4.23 1.63 -9.44
N LEU A 269 -4.74 2.43 -10.38
CA LEU A 269 -4.46 2.35 -11.82
C LEU A 269 -3.70 3.59 -12.33
N PHE A 270 -2.90 4.20 -11.47
CA PHE A 270 -2.00 5.29 -11.85
C PHE A 270 -0.62 5.15 -11.22
N ALA A 271 0.13 4.16 -11.71
CA ALA A 271 1.51 3.90 -11.31
C ALA A 271 2.39 5.15 -11.39
N GLY A 272 3.24 5.32 -10.38
CA GLY A 272 4.08 6.49 -10.20
C GLY A 272 5.44 6.11 -9.62
N PRO A 273 6.55 6.57 -10.21
CA PRO A 273 7.89 6.25 -9.71
C PRO A 273 8.14 6.95 -8.37
N TYR A 274 8.99 6.35 -7.52
CA TYR A 274 9.24 6.85 -6.16
C TYR A 274 9.91 8.23 -6.10
N TYR A 275 10.57 8.69 -7.18
CA TYR A 275 11.14 10.03 -7.21
C TYR A 275 10.07 11.13 -7.26
N LEU A 276 8.84 10.80 -7.68
CA LEU A 276 7.70 11.72 -7.56
C LEU A 276 7.21 11.72 -6.13
N LYS A 277 7.60 12.77 -5.40
CA LYS A 277 7.17 13.01 -4.03
C LYS A 277 6.06 14.04 -3.97
N GLY A 278 4.92 13.66 -3.41
CA GLY A 278 3.84 14.62 -3.16
C GLY A 278 3.11 15.14 -4.40
N THR A 279 3.22 14.46 -5.55
CA THR A 279 2.72 14.97 -6.83
C THR A 279 2.34 13.82 -7.77
N LEU A 280 1.51 14.12 -8.78
CA LEU A 280 1.16 13.19 -9.85
C LEU A 280 2.17 13.24 -11.02
N GLY A 281 2.95 14.32 -11.11
CA GLY A 281 3.96 14.56 -12.14
C GLY A 281 3.37 14.66 -13.54
N LEU A 282 2.24 15.33 -13.73
CA LEU A 282 1.44 15.24 -14.96
C LEU A 282 2.15 15.75 -16.22
N SER A 283 3.14 16.63 -16.06
CA SER A 283 3.99 17.10 -17.18
C SER A 283 5.19 16.19 -17.47
N GLU A 284 5.54 15.27 -16.57
CA GLU A 284 6.65 14.34 -16.76
C GLU A 284 6.26 13.26 -17.77
N PRO A 285 7.22 12.66 -18.49
CA PRO A 285 6.95 11.49 -19.32
C PRO A 285 6.52 10.30 -18.45
N ILE A 286 5.53 9.52 -18.91
CA ILE A 286 5.21 8.23 -18.29
C ILE A 286 6.24 7.18 -18.71
N LEU A 287 6.64 6.30 -17.80
CA LEU A 287 7.48 5.15 -18.14
C LEU A 287 6.65 4.06 -18.83
N LEU A 288 7.26 3.32 -19.75
CA LEU A 288 6.61 2.16 -20.39
C LEU A 288 6.11 1.15 -19.35
N GLY A 289 6.94 0.86 -18.34
CA GLY A 289 6.62 -0.07 -17.26
C GLY A 289 5.41 0.36 -16.44
N ASP A 290 5.30 1.66 -16.13
CA ASP A 290 4.17 2.23 -15.39
C ASP A 290 2.89 2.13 -16.22
N PHE A 291 2.93 2.50 -17.50
CA PHE A 291 1.78 2.41 -18.39
C PHE A 291 1.25 0.97 -18.49
N LEU A 292 2.16 0.01 -18.72
CA LEU A 292 1.81 -1.41 -18.80
C LEU A 292 1.32 -1.99 -17.46
N ALA A 293 1.85 -1.53 -16.32
CA ALA A 293 1.39 -1.97 -15.00
C ALA A 293 -0.10 -1.61 -14.78
N ASN A 294 -0.52 -0.40 -15.15
CA ASN A 294 -1.92 0.01 -15.03
C ASN A 294 -2.87 -0.87 -15.86
N LEU A 295 -2.45 -1.24 -17.08
CA LEU A 295 -3.22 -2.17 -17.93
C LEU A 295 -3.23 -3.58 -17.34
N GLU A 296 -2.10 -4.07 -16.86
CA GLU A 296 -1.97 -5.39 -16.23
C GLU A 296 -2.93 -5.51 -15.03
N HIS A 297 -2.87 -4.57 -14.10
CA HIS A 297 -3.72 -4.53 -12.91
C HIS A 297 -5.21 -4.57 -13.26
N TYR A 298 -5.62 -3.76 -14.25
CA TYR A 298 -7.02 -3.71 -14.68
C TYR A 298 -7.47 -5.04 -15.31
N TYR A 299 -6.70 -5.58 -16.27
CA TYR A 299 -7.11 -6.80 -16.97
C TYR A 299 -7.02 -8.05 -16.11
N ARG A 300 -6.10 -8.12 -15.14
CA ARG A 300 -6.11 -9.18 -14.12
C ARG A 300 -7.37 -9.14 -13.27
N ALA A 301 -7.85 -7.94 -12.90
CA ALA A 301 -9.06 -7.79 -12.10
C ALA A 301 -10.36 -8.02 -12.90
N LYS A 302 -10.39 -7.67 -14.19
CA LYS A 302 -11.61 -7.74 -15.03
C LYS A 302 -11.76 -9.05 -15.82
N GLY A 303 -10.68 -9.81 -16.03
CA GLY A 303 -10.72 -11.14 -16.64
C GLY A 303 -10.65 -11.29 -18.17
N PRO A 304 -10.53 -10.28 -19.05
CA PRO A 304 -10.33 -10.56 -20.48
C PRO A 304 -8.91 -11.06 -20.72
N GLU A 305 -8.75 -12.39 -20.86
CA GLU A 305 -7.46 -13.05 -21.00
C GLU A 305 -6.66 -12.55 -22.21
N GLU A 306 -7.31 -12.26 -23.33
CA GLU A 306 -6.62 -11.85 -24.56
C GLU A 306 -5.87 -10.51 -24.40
N ARG A 307 -6.54 -9.50 -23.83
CA ARG A 307 -5.92 -8.18 -23.57
C ARG A 307 -4.82 -8.29 -22.53
N LEU A 308 -5.00 -9.12 -21.50
CA LEU A 308 -3.94 -9.40 -20.54
C LEU A 308 -2.72 -10.05 -21.21
N ARG A 309 -2.92 -11.05 -22.09
CA ARG A 309 -1.82 -11.70 -22.83
C ARG A 309 -1.03 -10.70 -23.67
N VAL A 310 -1.70 -9.76 -24.34
CA VAL A 310 -1.03 -8.67 -25.09
C VAL A 310 -0.13 -7.83 -24.17
N VAL A 311 -0.66 -7.41 -23.01
CA VAL A 311 0.11 -6.62 -22.03
C VAL A 311 1.32 -7.39 -21.51
N LEU A 312 1.13 -8.65 -21.11
CA LEU A 312 2.20 -9.50 -20.61
C LEU A 312 3.27 -9.75 -21.67
N LYS A 313 2.86 -9.94 -22.94
CA LYS A 313 3.80 -10.13 -24.06
C LYS A 313 4.59 -8.85 -24.34
N ALA A 314 3.95 -7.68 -24.29
CA ALA A 314 4.64 -6.40 -24.41
C ALA A 314 5.68 -6.22 -23.28
N ARG A 315 5.33 -6.57 -22.04
CA ARG A 315 6.29 -6.51 -20.90
C ARG A 315 7.49 -7.43 -21.12
N GLU A 316 7.27 -8.61 -21.66
CA GLU A 316 8.33 -9.56 -21.98
C GLU A 316 9.26 -9.04 -23.10
N LEU A 317 8.68 -8.60 -24.22
CA LEU A 317 9.41 -8.12 -25.40
C LEU A 317 10.24 -6.87 -25.09
N TYR A 318 9.67 -5.93 -24.32
CA TYR A 318 10.30 -4.64 -24.01
C TYR A 318 10.87 -4.58 -22.59
N ARG A 319 11.28 -5.72 -22.02
CA ARG A 319 11.78 -5.83 -20.64
C ARG A 319 12.88 -4.82 -20.32
N GLU A 320 13.86 -4.69 -21.22
CA GLU A 320 15.00 -3.77 -21.07
C GLU A 320 14.63 -2.29 -21.27
N GLU A 321 13.38 -1.99 -21.65
CA GLU A 321 12.88 -0.65 -21.91
C GLU A 321 11.80 -0.20 -20.91
N LEU A 322 11.39 -1.05 -19.97
CA LEU A 322 10.33 -0.72 -19.00
C LEU A 322 10.65 0.53 -18.16
N HIS A 323 11.93 0.82 -17.94
CA HIS A 323 12.40 1.99 -17.20
C HIS A 323 12.54 3.26 -18.06
N LYS A 324 12.25 3.19 -19.37
CA LYS A 324 12.39 4.32 -20.30
C LYS A 324 11.04 5.05 -20.49
N PRO A 325 11.09 6.36 -20.80
CA PRO A 325 9.91 7.11 -21.24
C PRO A 325 9.17 6.46 -22.40
N LEU A 326 7.85 6.33 -22.27
CA LEU A 326 6.98 5.84 -23.34
C LEU A 326 6.94 6.83 -24.50
N ARG A 327 7.28 6.35 -25.69
CA ARG A 327 7.23 7.12 -26.94
C ARG A 327 5.99 6.78 -27.75
N ARG A 328 5.49 7.75 -28.51
CA ARG A 328 4.29 7.63 -29.34
C ARG A 328 4.26 6.41 -30.28
N PRO A 329 5.34 6.07 -31.01
CA PRO A 329 5.30 4.94 -31.94
C PRO A 329 5.04 3.62 -31.22
N LEU A 330 5.72 3.38 -30.10
CA LEU A 330 5.52 2.18 -29.29
C LEU A 330 4.14 2.16 -28.62
N LEU A 331 3.66 3.32 -28.12
CA LEU A 331 2.29 3.42 -27.63
C LEU A 331 1.27 3.00 -28.70
N ASN A 332 1.42 3.50 -29.93
CA ASN A 332 0.49 3.17 -31.02
C ASN A 332 0.56 1.69 -31.41
N GLN A 333 1.73 1.05 -31.37
CA GLN A 333 1.86 -0.40 -31.55
C GLN A 333 1.10 -1.17 -30.46
N ILE A 334 1.24 -0.76 -29.20
CA ILE A 334 0.51 -1.38 -28.07
C ILE A 334 -1.00 -1.18 -28.22
N LEU A 335 -1.45 0.02 -28.60
CA LEU A 335 -2.87 0.31 -28.82
C LEU A 335 -3.45 -0.55 -29.94
N GLN A 336 -2.79 -0.64 -31.09
CA GLN A 336 -3.22 -1.51 -32.19
C GLN A 336 -3.33 -2.97 -31.76
N ALA A 337 -2.36 -3.49 -31.00
CA ALA A 337 -2.40 -4.84 -30.47
C ALA A 337 -3.54 -5.07 -29.46
N LEU A 338 -4.02 -4.03 -28.79
CA LEU A 338 -5.19 -4.05 -27.90
C LEU A 338 -6.53 -3.85 -28.63
N GLY A 339 -6.50 -3.68 -29.96
CA GLY A 339 -7.67 -3.38 -30.80
C GLY A 339 -8.12 -1.92 -30.76
N GLU A 340 -7.22 -1.00 -30.36
CA GLU A 340 -7.50 0.43 -30.22
C GLU A 340 -6.89 1.23 -31.38
N SER A 341 -7.55 2.33 -31.76
CA SER A 341 -7.04 3.23 -32.78
C SER A 341 -5.76 3.95 -32.33
N PRO A 342 -4.78 4.16 -33.24
CA PRO A 342 -3.58 4.92 -32.93
C PRO A 342 -3.93 6.39 -32.63
N LEU A 343 -3.09 7.03 -31.82
CA LEU A 343 -3.21 8.45 -31.49
C LEU A 343 -2.29 9.31 -32.38
N PRO A 344 -2.74 10.50 -32.79
CA PRO A 344 -1.91 11.44 -33.56
C PRO A 344 -0.79 12.06 -32.70
N GLY A 345 0.19 12.67 -33.37
CA GLY A 345 1.29 13.42 -32.74
C GLY A 345 2.64 12.70 -32.79
N GLU A 346 3.68 13.40 -32.33
CA GLU A 346 5.07 12.91 -32.29
C GLU A 346 5.67 13.07 -30.88
N GLY A 347 6.69 12.29 -30.54
CA GLY A 347 7.46 12.45 -29.31
C GLY A 347 7.02 11.58 -28.12
N GLY A 348 7.31 12.06 -26.90
CA GLY A 348 7.02 11.38 -25.64
C GLY A 348 5.57 11.55 -25.19
N VAL A 349 5.10 10.62 -24.36
CA VAL A 349 3.76 10.65 -23.76
C VAL A 349 3.87 11.16 -22.34
N SER A 350 3.21 12.29 -22.03
CA SER A 350 3.18 12.81 -20.67
C SER A 350 2.28 11.96 -19.77
N ARG A 351 2.50 11.99 -18.46
CA ARG A 351 1.65 11.32 -17.47
C ARG A 351 0.21 11.85 -17.51
N GLY A 352 0.00 13.14 -17.75
CA GLY A 352 -1.33 13.74 -17.90
C GLY A 352 -2.07 13.26 -19.16
N GLU A 353 -1.35 13.11 -20.27
CA GLU A 353 -1.91 12.53 -21.48
C GLU A 353 -2.23 11.03 -21.29
N ALA A 354 -1.31 10.28 -20.69
CA ALA A 354 -1.51 8.89 -20.35
C ALA A 354 -2.70 8.70 -19.39
N ALA A 355 -2.92 9.60 -18.44
CA ALA A 355 -4.08 9.56 -17.54
C ALA A 355 -5.41 9.62 -18.31
N LYS A 356 -5.52 10.55 -19.27
CA LYS A 356 -6.72 10.65 -20.13
C LYS A 356 -6.93 9.38 -20.94
N LEU A 357 -5.86 8.86 -21.53
CA LEU A 357 -5.91 7.63 -22.32
C LEU A 357 -6.32 6.43 -21.46
N LEU A 358 -5.64 6.20 -20.33
CA LEU A 358 -5.94 5.10 -19.41
C LEU A 358 -7.37 5.21 -18.87
N SER A 359 -7.87 6.41 -18.56
CA SER A 359 -9.25 6.58 -18.10
C SER A 359 -10.30 6.21 -19.16
N ARG A 360 -9.95 6.24 -20.46
CA ARG A 360 -10.79 5.74 -21.55
C ARG A 360 -10.67 4.22 -21.70
N LEU A 361 -9.45 3.69 -21.58
CA LEU A 361 -9.17 2.26 -21.75
C LEU A 361 -9.65 1.40 -20.57
N LEU A 362 -9.74 2.01 -19.39
CA LEU A 362 -10.01 1.35 -18.11
C LEU A 362 -11.29 1.93 -17.47
N PRO A 363 -12.48 1.66 -18.06
CA PRO A 363 -13.75 2.12 -17.52
C PRO A 363 -14.02 1.57 -16.12
#